data_AF-A0A250J045-F1
#
_entry.id   AF-A0A250J045-F1
#
_cell.length_a   1.000
_cell.length_b   1.000
_cell.length_c   1.000
_cell.angle_alpha   90.00
_cell.angle_beta   90.00
_cell.angle_gamma   90.00
#
_symmetry.space_group_name_H-M   'P 1'
#
loop_
_entity.id
_entity.type
_entity.pdbx_description
1 polymer ?
#
loop_
_entity_poly.entity_id
_entity_poly.type
_entity_poly.pdbx_seq_one_letter_code
_entity_poly.pdbx_strand_id
1 'polypeptide(L)'
;MRTIILSDLHLGNGQGYDIFAGETALPSFLDSLASPPTRVVLNGDTVDFLMNEDPLELQVERAVRQARALVSAPSTATVFASLGRLLAAGGEVVMRLGNHDIELALDEVQAVLREALRQPPEIASRLLFHRGDAPELLDVGGARLLLAHGDHGDNWNKVEYAHLPGPGAPVSARAEDYHYSAGSLLVKKLLNPLKRQYGMRFADLLVPDFQGAVMAALAVNPSAVRLLFQNTTFDILWQLLRKSRMPLSFDPNAPGEEDLGLSQKVDDAGLTDEERKELEEVMGPSPVSFGGDEAELSLGTRIKLARAALGSYARMQRLLVGQSGKRYFSLEPTEAESREAQRLAKKFGAGAVIIGHTHAARWKQDAGVLYANSGSWIWLMRLPSPEAPDSDWADFLEELRTNPGLEPQRQQLAKLETRFTAVSAEPHPDGGAAVSLVEWIPSEGVIRPLATTRVSATA
;
A
#
# COMPACT_ATOMS: atom_id res chain seq x y z
N MET A 1 -15.83 -10.17 22.70
CA MET A 1 -16.36 -9.08 21.86
C MET A 1 -16.06 -9.41 20.41
N ARG A 2 -16.88 -8.95 19.44
CA ARG A 2 -16.55 -9.04 18.01
C ARG A 2 -15.36 -8.12 17.72
N THR A 3 -14.40 -8.60 16.94
CA THR A 3 -13.30 -7.79 16.42
C THR A 3 -13.34 -7.79 14.89
N ILE A 4 -13.14 -6.63 14.29
CA ILE A 4 -12.98 -6.43 12.85
C ILE A 4 -11.61 -5.81 12.62
N ILE A 5 -10.85 -6.37 11.69
CA ILE A 5 -9.49 -5.95 11.34
C ILE A 5 -9.51 -5.49 9.89
N LEU A 6 -9.12 -4.24 9.69
CA LEU A 6 -8.98 -3.54 8.41
C LEU A 6 -7.52 -3.14 8.24
N SER A 7 -7.06 -2.94 7.02
CA SER A 7 -5.75 -2.35 6.70
C SER A 7 -5.85 -1.58 5.39
N ASP A 8 -4.81 -0.82 5.07
CA ASP A 8 -4.59 -0.30 3.71
C ASP A 8 -5.81 0.51 3.21
N LEU A 9 -6.27 1.45 4.04
CA LEU A 9 -7.40 2.32 3.71
C LEU A 9 -6.96 3.56 2.93
N HIS A 10 -5.75 4.07 3.20
CA HIS A 10 -5.16 5.26 2.56
C HIS A 10 -6.13 6.45 2.51
N LEU A 11 -6.77 6.77 3.64
CA LEU A 11 -7.64 7.95 3.73
C LEU A 11 -6.81 9.22 3.50
N GLY A 12 -6.95 9.80 2.32
CA GLY A 12 -6.20 10.98 1.89
C GLY A 12 -6.88 12.31 2.26
N ASN A 13 -6.37 13.38 1.64
CA ASN A 13 -6.78 14.76 1.87
C ASN A 13 -7.74 15.32 0.79
N GLY A 14 -8.30 14.45 -0.04
CA GLY A 14 -9.26 14.81 -1.09
C GLY A 14 -8.62 15.44 -2.32
N GLN A 15 -7.29 15.33 -2.48
CA GLN A 15 -6.61 15.73 -3.70
C GLN A 15 -6.85 14.68 -4.80
N GLY A 16 -6.89 15.10 -6.06
CA GLY A 16 -7.32 14.27 -7.20
C GLY A 16 -6.42 13.07 -7.58
N TYR A 17 -5.50 12.69 -6.71
CA TYR A 17 -4.59 11.55 -6.83
C TYR A 17 -4.64 10.61 -5.61
N ASP A 18 -5.64 10.76 -4.73
CA ASP A 18 -5.93 9.77 -3.69
C ASP A 18 -6.39 8.44 -4.31
N ILE A 19 -6.00 7.34 -3.64
CA ILE A 19 -6.31 5.96 -4.05
C ILE A 19 -7.51 5.35 -3.31
N PHE A 20 -7.95 5.94 -2.19
CA PHE A 20 -9.13 5.48 -1.45
C PHE A 20 -10.39 5.40 -2.34
N ALA A 21 -11.14 4.31 -2.21
CA ALA A 21 -12.37 4.05 -2.96
C ALA A 21 -13.60 3.86 -2.06
N GLY A 22 -13.41 3.80 -0.74
CA GLY A 22 -14.45 3.47 0.23
C GLY A 22 -15.34 4.63 0.67
N GLU A 23 -15.43 5.74 -0.07
CA GLU A 23 -16.01 7.01 0.38
C GLU A 23 -17.41 6.90 1.01
N THR A 24 -18.29 6.08 0.42
CA THR A 24 -19.62 5.76 0.93
C THR A 24 -19.68 4.38 1.58
N ALA A 25 -18.85 3.45 1.10
CA ALA A 25 -18.84 2.05 1.51
C ALA A 25 -18.31 1.88 2.95
N LEU A 26 -17.18 2.51 3.30
CA LEU A 26 -16.54 2.35 4.60
C LEU A 26 -17.35 2.97 5.75
N PRO A 27 -17.90 4.19 5.64
CA PRO A 27 -18.86 4.72 6.62
C PRO A 27 -20.04 3.76 6.86
N SER A 28 -20.63 3.24 5.79
CA SER A 28 -21.79 2.33 5.86
C SER A 28 -21.44 0.99 6.52
N PHE A 29 -20.26 0.45 6.22
CA PHE A 29 -19.72 -0.74 6.87
C PHE A 29 -19.48 -0.51 8.37
N LEU A 30 -18.83 0.60 8.74
CA LEU A 30 -18.56 0.94 10.14
C LEU A 30 -19.86 1.17 10.95
N ASP A 31 -20.86 1.82 10.36
CA ASP A 31 -22.18 1.99 10.98
C ASP A 31 -22.88 0.64 11.22
N SER A 32 -22.73 -0.32 10.30
CA SER A 32 -23.28 -1.68 10.46
C SER A 32 -22.65 -2.47 11.63
N LEU A 33 -21.49 -2.01 12.14
CA LEU A 33 -20.75 -2.63 13.24
C LEU A 33 -21.00 -1.96 14.60
N ALA A 34 -21.80 -0.89 14.66
CA ALA A 34 -22.06 -0.16 15.91
C ALA A 34 -22.88 -0.97 16.93
N SER A 35 -23.62 -2.01 16.50
CA SER A 35 -24.40 -2.87 17.40
C SER A 35 -24.37 -4.34 16.96
N PRO A 36 -24.01 -5.30 17.84
CA PRO A 36 -23.50 -5.08 19.20
C PRO A 36 -22.13 -4.39 19.20
N PRO A 37 -21.68 -3.84 20.34
CA PRO A 37 -20.36 -3.19 20.46
C PRO A 37 -19.23 -4.05 19.89
N THR A 38 -18.46 -3.44 18.99
CA THR A 38 -17.42 -4.09 18.20
C THR A 38 -16.09 -3.36 18.40
N ARG A 39 -14.98 -4.12 18.44
CA ARG A 39 -13.63 -3.58 18.30
C ARG A 39 -13.25 -3.50 16.83
N VAL A 40 -12.77 -2.35 16.38
CA VAL A 40 -12.16 -2.17 15.06
C VAL A 40 -10.67 -1.96 15.24
N VAL A 41 -9.85 -2.78 14.58
CA VAL A 41 -8.41 -2.58 14.47
C VAL A 41 -8.12 -2.11 13.05
N LEU A 42 -7.47 -0.96 12.94
CA LEU A 42 -6.99 -0.36 11.70
C LEU A 42 -5.49 -0.65 11.66
N ASN A 43 -5.10 -1.70 10.96
CA ASN A 43 -3.82 -2.39 11.04
C ASN A 43 -2.78 -1.82 10.05
N GLY A 44 -2.48 -0.53 10.19
CA GLY A 44 -1.55 0.23 9.35
C GLY A 44 -2.15 0.74 8.04
N ASP A 45 -1.54 1.82 7.54
CA ASP A 45 -1.92 2.58 6.34
C ASP A 45 -3.42 2.95 6.34
N THR A 46 -3.84 3.49 7.48
CA THR A 46 -5.21 3.94 7.74
C THR A 46 -5.47 5.27 7.07
N VAL A 47 -4.50 6.17 7.18
CA VAL A 47 -4.51 7.51 6.57
C VAL A 47 -3.27 7.63 5.66
N ASP A 48 -3.21 8.63 4.79
CA ASP A 48 -2.06 8.79 3.88
C ASP A 48 -1.45 10.20 3.97
N PHE A 49 -0.31 10.31 4.65
CA PHE A 49 0.46 11.55 4.76
C PHE A 49 1.42 11.77 3.57
N LEU A 50 1.54 10.79 2.66
CA LEU A 50 2.37 10.92 1.46
C LEU A 50 1.64 11.65 0.33
N MET A 51 0.31 11.71 0.32
CA MET A 51 -0.49 12.40 -0.71
C MET A 51 -0.52 13.94 -0.59
N ASN A 52 0.66 14.58 -0.65
CA ASN A 52 0.82 16.03 -0.74
C ASN A 52 2.22 16.42 -1.26
N GLU A 53 2.45 17.73 -1.48
CA GLU A 53 3.72 18.30 -1.96
C GLU A 53 4.67 18.78 -0.86
N ASP A 54 4.33 18.67 0.43
CA ASP A 54 5.26 19.03 1.49
C ASP A 54 6.50 18.10 1.46
N PRO A 55 7.71 18.58 1.80
CA PRO A 55 8.91 17.74 1.85
C PRO A 55 8.83 16.68 2.96
N LEU A 56 9.52 15.57 2.74
CA LEU A 56 9.63 14.42 3.67
C LEU A 56 10.60 14.72 4.80
N GLU A 57 10.16 15.58 5.72
CA GLU A 57 10.83 15.86 6.98
C GLU A 57 9.75 15.85 8.05
N LEU A 58 9.94 15.05 9.10
CA LEU A 58 8.96 14.93 10.17
C LEU A 58 9.03 16.20 11.03
N GLN A 59 8.09 17.11 10.83
CA GLN A 59 7.97 18.36 11.59
C GLN A 59 6.57 18.45 12.19
N VAL A 60 6.47 18.63 13.51
CA VAL A 60 5.18 18.57 14.23
C VAL A 60 4.14 19.53 13.65
N GLU A 61 4.50 20.79 13.42
CA GLU A 61 3.59 21.79 12.85
C GLU A 61 3.08 21.43 11.44
N ARG A 62 3.95 20.79 10.63
CA ARG A 62 3.61 20.31 9.28
C ARG A 62 2.68 19.10 9.36
N ALA A 63 3.03 18.10 10.18
CA ALA A 63 2.22 16.91 10.39
C ALA A 63 0.83 17.25 10.94
N VAL A 64 0.72 18.20 11.88
CA VAL A 64 -0.56 18.72 12.38
C VAL A 64 -1.36 19.41 11.26
N ARG A 65 -0.72 20.22 10.41
CA ARG A 65 -1.40 20.84 9.26
C ARG A 65 -1.91 19.79 8.27
N GLN A 66 -1.09 18.79 7.94
CA GLN A 66 -1.45 17.69 7.05
C GLN A 66 -2.61 16.87 7.63
N ALA A 67 -2.54 16.50 8.90
CA ALA A 67 -3.62 15.81 9.61
C ALA A 67 -4.93 16.62 9.57
N ARG A 68 -4.87 17.94 9.79
CA ARG A 68 -6.06 18.82 9.73
C ARG A 68 -6.65 18.91 8.32
N ALA A 69 -5.82 18.94 7.28
CA ALA A 69 -6.29 18.89 5.89
C ALA A 69 -6.95 17.53 5.58
N LEU A 70 -6.30 16.44 6.00
CA LEU A 70 -6.73 15.05 5.83
C LEU A 70 -8.10 14.79 6.47
N VAL A 71 -8.28 15.11 7.76
CA VAL A 71 -9.57 14.90 8.45
C VAL A 71 -10.67 15.89 8.04
N SER A 72 -10.32 16.95 7.30
CA SER A 72 -11.29 17.91 6.72
C SER A 72 -11.78 17.50 5.33
N ALA A 73 -11.11 16.56 4.65
CA ALA A 73 -11.53 16.04 3.36
C ALA A 73 -12.91 15.34 3.49
N PRO A 74 -13.90 15.57 2.62
CA PRO A 74 -15.28 15.10 2.84
C PRO A 74 -15.43 13.59 3.04
N SER A 75 -14.69 12.79 2.27
CA SER A 75 -14.66 11.32 2.37
C SER A 75 -14.08 10.88 3.73
N THR A 76 -12.87 11.33 4.05
CA THR A 76 -12.18 11.04 5.32
C THR A 76 -12.95 11.53 6.55
N ALA A 77 -13.49 12.74 6.52
CA ALA A 77 -14.32 13.31 7.60
C ALA A 77 -15.56 12.44 7.90
N THR A 78 -16.15 11.84 6.87
CA THR A 78 -17.31 10.95 7.01
C THR A 78 -16.91 9.62 7.66
N VAL A 79 -15.73 9.07 7.33
CA VAL A 79 -15.17 7.88 7.99
C VAL A 79 -14.90 8.15 9.48
N PHE A 80 -14.21 9.23 9.83
CA PHE A 80 -13.95 9.59 11.23
C PHE A 80 -15.22 9.82 12.04
N ALA A 81 -16.24 10.47 11.47
CA ALA A 81 -17.54 10.61 12.13
C ALA A 81 -18.24 9.26 12.37
N SER A 82 -17.97 8.24 11.54
CA SER A 82 -18.53 6.89 11.65
C SER A 82 -17.78 6.06 12.71
N LEU A 83 -16.45 6.17 12.77
CA LEU A 83 -15.65 5.67 13.89
C LEU A 83 -16.11 6.29 15.23
N GLY A 84 -16.41 7.59 15.24
CA GLY A 84 -16.99 8.28 16.40
C GLY A 84 -18.32 7.68 16.87
N ARG A 85 -19.24 7.36 15.94
CA ARG A 85 -20.51 6.68 16.26
C ARG A 85 -20.29 5.28 16.83
N LEU A 86 -19.34 4.52 16.28
CA LEU A 86 -18.99 3.18 16.78
C LEU A 86 -18.44 3.23 18.22
N LEU A 87 -17.55 4.19 18.51
CA LEU A 87 -17.05 4.42 19.88
C LEU A 87 -18.14 4.86 20.86
N ALA A 88 -19.06 5.73 20.41
CA ALA A 88 -20.20 6.19 21.20
C ALA A 88 -21.18 5.06 21.53
N ALA A 89 -21.36 4.10 20.62
CA ALA A 89 -22.15 2.89 20.84
C ALA A 89 -21.51 1.90 21.83
N GLY A 90 -20.31 2.19 22.36
CA GLY A 90 -19.59 1.32 23.29
C GLY A 90 -18.51 0.45 22.65
N GLY A 91 -18.26 0.62 21.34
CA GLY A 91 -17.15 -0.03 20.64
C GLY A 91 -15.79 0.56 21.00
N GLU A 92 -14.76 0.01 20.36
CA GLU A 92 -13.35 0.34 20.56
C GLU A 92 -12.67 0.50 19.19
N VAL A 93 -11.74 1.44 19.05
CA VAL A 93 -10.96 1.61 17.82
C VAL A 93 -9.48 1.66 18.19
N VAL A 94 -8.70 0.75 17.60
CA VAL A 94 -7.25 0.71 17.69
C VAL A 94 -6.68 1.07 16.33
N MET A 95 -5.92 2.15 16.24
CA MET A 95 -5.22 2.56 15.03
C MET A 95 -3.73 2.24 15.16
N ARG A 96 -3.27 1.23 14.42
CA ARG A 96 -1.86 0.87 14.30
C ARG A 96 -1.24 1.67 13.16
N LEU A 97 -0.02 2.13 13.33
CA LEU A 97 0.78 2.73 12.25
C LEU A 97 1.16 1.69 11.18
N GLY A 98 1.25 2.16 9.94
CA GLY A 98 1.99 1.56 8.83
C GLY A 98 3.09 2.52 8.34
N ASN A 99 3.45 2.43 7.07
CA ASN A 99 4.52 3.24 6.45
C ASN A 99 4.01 4.49 5.69
N HIS A 100 2.69 4.62 5.47
CA HIS A 100 2.05 5.82 4.92
C HIS A 100 1.56 6.82 5.98
N ASP A 101 1.55 6.42 7.27
CA ASP A 101 1.00 7.21 8.37
C ASP A 101 1.88 7.27 9.63
N ILE A 102 3.21 7.33 9.46
CA ILE A 102 4.18 7.43 10.56
C ILE A 102 3.98 8.67 11.45
N GLU A 103 3.36 9.73 10.91
CA GLU A 103 3.00 10.96 11.60
C GLU A 103 2.03 10.72 12.77
N LEU A 104 1.28 9.62 12.76
CA LEU A 104 0.42 9.20 13.88
C LEU A 104 1.20 8.90 15.17
N ALA A 105 2.54 8.78 15.09
CA ALA A 105 3.38 8.69 16.28
C ALA A 105 3.36 9.98 17.11
N LEU A 106 3.01 11.13 16.54
CA LEU A 106 2.99 12.42 17.23
C LEU A 106 1.68 12.62 18.00
N ASP A 107 1.76 12.98 19.29
CA ASP A 107 0.59 13.22 20.16
C ASP A 107 -0.32 14.33 19.60
N GLU A 108 0.26 15.36 18.98
CA GLU A 108 -0.47 16.46 18.37
C GLU A 108 -1.28 16.03 17.15
N VAL A 109 -0.77 15.05 16.38
CA VAL A 109 -1.50 14.44 15.26
C VAL A 109 -2.62 13.55 15.78
N GLN A 110 -2.35 12.73 16.81
CA GLN A 110 -3.39 11.92 17.46
C GLN A 110 -4.52 12.79 18.03
N ALA A 111 -4.20 13.96 18.57
CA ALA A 111 -5.20 14.93 19.06
C ALA A 111 -6.12 15.41 17.92
N VAL A 112 -5.57 15.77 16.76
CA VAL A 112 -6.37 16.15 15.56
C VAL A 112 -7.31 15.02 15.12
N LEU A 113 -6.85 13.77 15.14
CA LEU A 113 -7.69 12.63 14.78
C LEU A 113 -8.78 12.35 15.82
N ARG A 114 -8.50 12.57 17.12
CA ARG A 114 -9.52 12.48 18.18
C ARG A 114 -10.57 13.59 18.06
N GLU A 115 -10.18 14.82 17.71
CA GLU A 115 -11.11 15.91 17.37
C GLU A 115 -12.04 15.51 16.20
N ALA A 116 -11.49 14.86 15.17
CA ALA A 116 -12.21 14.48 13.96
C ALA A 116 -13.34 13.44 14.19
N LEU A 117 -13.31 12.68 15.29
CA LEU A 117 -14.37 11.74 15.66
C LEU A 117 -15.71 12.44 15.93
N ARG A 118 -15.71 13.75 16.21
CA ARG A 118 -16.89 14.55 16.60
C ARG A 118 -17.60 13.98 17.83
N GLN A 119 -16.82 13.48 18.80
CA GLN A 119 -17.30 12.92 20.06
C GLN A 119 -16.74 13.69 21.26
N PRO A 120 -17.43 13.69 22.41
CA PRO A 120 -16.89 14.13 23.69
C PRO A 120 -15.54 13.45 24.05
N PRO A 121 -14.63 14.11 24.79
CA PRO A 121 -13.30 13.57 25.12
C PRO A 121 -13.28 12.19 25.77
N GLU A 122 -14.28 11.86 26.59
CA GLU A 122 -14.43 10.56 27.26
C GLU A 122 -14.81 9.42 26.32
N ILE A 123 -15.35 9.73 25.14
CA ILE A 123 -15.60 8.77 24.06
C ILE A 123 -14.43 8.77 23.09
N ALA A 124 -13.91 9.96 22.71
CA ALA A 124 -12.79 10.10 21.79
C ALA A 124 -11.47 9.49 22.32
N SER A 125 -11.28 9.44 23.64
CA SER A 125 -10.13 8.77 24.28
C SER A 125 -10.11 7.24 24.09
N ARG A 126 -11.20 6.63 23.63
CA ARG A 126 -11.27 5.21 23.23
C ARG A 126 -10.66 4.92 21.85
N LEU A 127 -10.25 5.96 21.12
CA LEU A 127 -9.32 5.81 19.99
C LEU A 127 -7.89 5.67 20.53
N LEU A 128 -7.42 4.43 20.50
CA LEU A 128 -6.07 4.04 20.90
C LEU A 128 -5.14 4.05 19.68
N PHE A 129 -3.89 4.44 19.88
CA PHE A 129 -2.87 4.44 18.83
C PHE A 129 -1.76 3.46 19.20
N HIS A 130 -1.48 2.51 18.33
CA HIS A 130 -0.42 1.52 18.50
C HIS A 130 0.73 1.86 17.56
N ARG A 131 1.86 2.24 18.16
CA ARG A 131 3.11 2.62 17.45
C ARG A 131 3.52 1.61 16.38
N GLY A 132 3.24 0.33 16.61
CA GLY A 132 3.46 -0.69 15.60
C GLY A 132 4.92 -1.06 15.40
N ASP A 133 5.80 -0.77 16.35
CA ASP A 133 7.21 -1.18 16.39
C ASP A 133 7.42 -2.69 16.64
N ALA A 134 6.34 -3.40 16.94
CA ALA A 134 6.27 -4.86 16.98
C ALA A 134 4.91 -5.38 16.47
N PRO A 135 4.83 -6.68 16.12
CA PRO A 135 3.55 -7.39 15.99
C PRO A 135 2.80 -7.46 17.33
N GLU A 136 1.48 -7.27 17.30
CA GLU A 136 0.59 -7.34 18.45
C GLU A 136 -0.04 -8.73 18.58
N LEU A 137 -0.23 -9.22 19.81
CA LEU A 137 -0.93 -10.47 20.08
C LEU A 137 -2.30 -10.19 20.71
N LEU A 138 -3.34 -10.34 19.91
CA LEU A 138 -4.73 -10.21 20.32
C LEU A 138 -5.29 -11.56 20.80
N ASP A 139 -5.94 -11.58 21.96
CA ASP A 139 -6.79 -12.71 22.37
C ASP A 139 -8.23 -12.52 21.91
N VAL A 140 -8.81 -13.54 21.27
CA VAL A 140 -10.24 -13.65 21.04
C VAL A 140 -10.70 -15.05 21.48
N GLY A 141 -11.35 -15.13 22.64
CA GLY A 141 -11.91 -16.38 23.15
C GLY A 141 -10.86 -17.45 23.50
N GLY A 142 -9.64 -17.03 23.88
CA GLY A 142 -8.49 -17.90 24.12
C GLY A 142 -7.67 -18.23 22.86
N ALA A 143 -8.12 -17.84 21.67
CA ALA A 143 -7.30 -17.93 20.46
C ALA A 143 -6.36 -16.73 20.37
N ARG A 144 -5.09 -16.97 20.04
CA ARG A 144 -4.06 -15.92 19.90
C ARG A 144 -3.88 -15.56 18.42
N LEU A 145 -4.24 -14.34 18.06
CA LEU A 145 -4.13 -13.77 16.72
C LEU A 145 -2.98 -12.75 16.71
N LEU A 146 -1.98 -12.98 15.86
CA LEU A 146 -0.88 -12.05 15.66
C LEU A 146 -1.27 -11.02 14.59
N LEU A 147 -1.23 -9.74 14.94
CA LEU A 147 -1.49 -8.62 14.04
C LEU A 147 -0.18 -7.90 13.72
N ALA A 148 0.11 -7.65 12.45
CA ALA A 148 1.20 -6.79 12.00
C ALA A 148 0.76 -6.08 10.72
N HIS A 149 1.28 -4.89 10.43
CA HIS A 149 0.98 -4.24 9.16
C HIS A 149 1.67 -4.99 7.99
N GLY A 150 3.00 -4.96 7.93
CA GLY A 150 3.78 -5.82 7.01
C GLY A 150 5.18 -5.29 6.69
N ASP A 151 5.32 -3.96 6.75
CA ASP A 151 6.53 -3.14 6.66
C ASP A 151 7.81 -3.73 7.31
N HIS A 152 7.68 -4.47 8.42
CA HIS A 152 8.85 -5.02 9.15
C HIS A 152 9.65 -6.04 8.33
N GLY A 153 9.00 -6.69 7.36
CA GLY A 153 9.60 -7.66 6.45
C GLY A 153 9.96 -7.08 5.08
N ASP A 154 9.56 -5.84 4.79
CA ASP A 154 9.84 -5.15 3.54
C ASP A 154 10.94 -4.11 3.74
N ASN A 155 12.15 -4.41 3.27
CA ASN A 155 13.29 -3.51 3.37
C ASN A 155 13.05 -2.12 2.78
N TRP A 156 12.16 -1.99 1.79
CA TRP A 156 11.87 -0.72 1.10
C TRP A 156 10.90 0.18 1.88
N ASN A 157 9.96 -0.43 2.62
CA ASN A 157 8.92 0.26 3.38
C ASN A 157 9.17 0.27 4.89
N LYS A 158 10.19 -0.45 5.38
CA LYS A 158 10.54 -0.58 6.78
C LYS A 158 10.64 0.77 7.48
N VAL A 159 9.84 0.93 8.53
CA VAL A 159 9.83 2.12 9.39
C VAL A 159 10.96 2.05 10.41
N GLU A 160 11.74 3.14 10.53
CA GLU A 160 12.82 3.26 11.51
C GLU A 160 12.29 3.63 12.90
N TYR A 161 11.51 2.71 13.49
CA TYR A 161 10.85 2.86 14.79
C TYR A 161 11.80 3.15 15.97
N ALA A 162 13.11 2.93 15.83
CA ALA A 162 14.10 3.33 16.84
C ALA A 162 14.33 4.86 16.91
N HIS A 163 14.07 5.57 15.81
CA HIS A 163 14.34 7.00 15.63
C HIS A 163 13.08 7.87 15.55
N LEU A 164 11.92 7.27 15.26
CA LEU A 164 10.62 7.94 15.26
C LEU A 164 10.31 8.49 16.67
N PRO A 165 9.91 9.77 16.86
CA PRO A 165 9.54 10.31 18.17
C PRO A 165 8.16 9.81 18.66
N GLY A 166 7.64 10.38 19.74
CA GLY A 166 6.27 10.16 20.24
C GLY A 166 6.12 9.21 21.44
N PRO A 167 4.89 8.87 21.84
CA PRO A 167 4.63 7.95 22.95
C PRO A 167 5.34 6.60 22.77
N GLY A 168 6.04 6.17 23.83
CA GLY A 168 6.81 4.92 23.83
C GLY A 168 8.14 4.96 23.06
N ALA A 169 8.50 6.08 22.41
CA ALA A 169 9.78 6.23 21.74
C ALA A 169 10.96 6.30 22.73
N PRO A 170 12.20 5.98 22.30
CA PRO A 170 13.40 6.28 23.07
C PRO A 170 13.54 7.77 23.37
N VAL A 171 14.08 8.13 24.54
CA VAL A 171 14.27 9.53 24.98
C VAL A 171 15.17 10.34 24.02
N SER A 172 16.00 9.65 23.22
CA SER A 172 16.86 10.25 22.21
C SER A 172 16.17 10.50 20.85
N ALA A 173 14.98 9.95 20.61
CA ALA A 173 14.30 10.06 19.32
C ALA A 173 13.73 11.47 19.12
N ARG A 174 14.05 12.10 18.00
CA ARG A 174 13.57 13.44 17.62
C ARG A 174 12.99 13.43 16.23
N ALA A 175 12.02 14.31 15.99
CA ALA A 175 11.39 14.49 14.69
C ALA A 175 12.41 14.93 13.61
N GLU A 176 13.34 15.82 13.99
CA GLU A 176 14.43 16.32 13.14
C GLU A 176 15.44 15.24 12.69
N ASP A 177 15.59 14.16 13.45
CA ASP A 177 16.52 13.06 13.15
C ASP A 177 15.84 11.90 12.39
N TYR A 178 14.52 11.95 12.20
CA TYR A 178 13.77 10.86 11.59
C TYR A 178 13.89 10.85 10.06
N HIS A 179 14.24 9.69 9.52
CA HIS A 179 14.37 9.45 8.08
C HIS A 179 13.22 8.56 7.60
N TYR A 180 12.54 8.99 6.54
CA TYR A 180 11.49 8.20 5.87
C TYR A 180 12.10 7.06 5.04
N SER A 181 11.33 6.01 4.82
CA SER A 181 11.74 4.84 4.03
C SER A 181 11.95 5.18 2.54
N ALA A 182 12.70 4.34 1.82
CA ALA A 182 12.88 4.47 0.38
C ALA A 182 11.55 4.47 -0.39
N GLY A 183 10.57 3.67 0.06
CA GLY A 183 9.21 3.67 -0.47
C GLY A 183 8.55 5.05 -0.38
N SER A 184 8.55 5.66 0.81
CA SER A 184 8.04 7.03 1.00
C SER A 184 8.76 8.04 0.09
N LEU A 185 10.09 7.97 0.03
CA LEU A 185 10.91 8.84 -0.83
C LEU A 185 10.54 8.70 -2.32
N LEU A 186 10.29 7.48 -2.81
CA LEU A 186 9.86 7.25 -4.18
C LEU A 186 8.45 7.79 -4.45
N VAL A 187 7.49 7.55 -3.53
CA VAL A 187 6.13 8.09 -3.65
C VAL A 187 6.19 9.61 -3.82
N LYS A 188 7.01 10.30 -3.02
CA LYS A 188 7.11 11.76 -3.02
C LYS A 188 7.94 12.35 -4.15
N LYS A 189 9.11 11.77 -4.47
CA LYS A 189 10.01 12.29 -5.51
C LYS A 189 9.61 11.87 -6.92
N LEU A 190 8.87 10.78 -7.10
CA LEU A 190 8.53 10.23 -8.42
C LEU A 190 7.03 10.05 -8.65
N LEU A 191 6.32 9.28 -7.81
CA LEU A 191 4.92 8.92 -8.12
C LEU A 191 3.98 10.13 -8.05
N ASN A 192 4.11 10.97 -7.01
CA ASN A 192 3.34 12.22 -6.87
C ASN A 192 3.56 13.16 -8.07
N PRO A 193 4.80 13.47 -8.50
CA PRO A 193 5.04 14.21 -9.74
C PRO A 193 4.49 13.54 -11.01
N LEU A 194 4.64 12.21 -11.18
CA LEU A 194 4.07 11.48 -12.34
C LEU A 194 2.55 11.70 -12.46
N LYS A 195 1.84 11.63 -11.33
CA LYS A 195 0.38 11.86 -11.28
C LYS A 195 0.02 13.31 -11.56
N ARG A 196 0.69 14.26 -10.89
CA ARG A 196 0.30 15.67 -10.92
C ARG A 196 0.77 16.44 -12.15
N GLN A 197 1.91 16.09 -12.73
CA GLN A 197 2.48 16.77 -13.88
C GLN A 197 2.14 16.08 -15.22
N TYR A 198 1.99 14.74 -15.20
CA TYR A 198 1.77 13.93 -16.40
C TYR A 198 0.47 13.11 -16.37
N GLY A 199 -0.36 13.29 -15.35
CA GLY A 199 -1.67 12.64 -15.25
C GLY A 199 -1.62 11.13 -15.01
N MET A 200 -0.46 10.52 -14.71
CA MET A 200 -0.31 9.05 -14.63
C MET A 200 -0.87 8.45 -13.33
N ARG A 201 -2.19 8.52 -13.15
CA ARG A 201 -2.91 8.01 -11.97
C ARG A 201 -2.70 6.51 -11.77
N PHE A 202 -2.49 5.75 -12.83
CA PHE A 202 -2.24 4.31 -12.76
C PHE A 202 -0.99 3.92 -11.94
N ALA A 203 -0.03 4.84 -11.75
CA ALA A 203 1.27 4.53 -11.13
C ALA A 203 1.16 4.14 -9.65
N ASP A 204 0.26 4.75 -8.87
CA ASP A 204 0.03 4.36 -7.47
C ASP A 204 -0.63 2.98 -7.35
N LEU A 205 -1.46 2.61 -8.32
CA LEU A 205 -2.29 1.39 -8.27
C LEU A 205 -1.45 0.10 -8.44
N LEU A 206 -0.14 0.27 -8.59
CA LEU A 206 0.88 -0.75 -8.71
C LEU A 206 1.72 -0.89 -7.41
N VAL A 207 1.60 0.06 -6.48
CA VAL A 207 2.17 0.00 -5.12
C VAL A 207 1.52 -1.14 -4.34
N PRO A 208 2.25 -1.92 -3.51
CA PRO A 208 3.66 -1.73 -3.10
C PRO A 208 4.74 -2.23 -4.07
N ASP A 209 4.42 -2.72 -5.29
CA ASP A 209 5.46 -3.05 -6.28
C ASP A 209 6.01 -1.78 -6.97
N PHE A 210 6.77 -1.00 -6.21
CA PHE A 210 7.40 0.26 -6.64
C PHE A 210 8.22 0.11 -7.92
N GLN A 211 9.08 -0.90 -7.99
CA GLN A 211 9.89 -1.18 -9.18
C GLN A 211 8.99 -1.52 -10.38
N GLY A 212 7.83 -2.14 -10.14
CA GLY A 212 6.76 -2.31 -11.12
C GLY A 212 6.15 -0.98 -11.58
N ALA A 213 5.82 -0.08 -10.66
CA ALA A 213 5.27 1.24 -10.96
C ALA A 213 6.20 2.07 -11.86
N VAL A 214 7.51 2.15 -11.53
CA VAL A 214 8.50 2.88 -12.33
C VAL A 214 8.65 2.29 -13.73
N MET A 215 8.75 0.97 -13.84
CA MET A 215 8.92 0.29 -15.12
C MET A 215 7.66 0.37 -16.01
N ALA A 216 6.46 0.42 -15.41
CA ALA A 216 5.22 0.70 -16.14
C ALA A 216 5.16 2.15 -16.63
N ALA A 217 5.57 3.12 -15.81
CA ALA A 217 5.69 4.53 -16.23
C ALA A 217 6.68 4.71 -17.39
N LEU A 218 7.82 3.99 -17.36
CA LEU A 218 8.79 3.94 -18.48
C LEU A 218 8.19 3.37 -19.77
N ALA A 219 7.40 2.30 -19.68
CA ALA A 219 6.75 1.71 -20.85
C ALA A 219 5.70 2.66 -21.48
N VAL A 220 4.98 3.40 -20.65
CA VAL A 220 3.93 4.35 -21.07
C VAL A 220 4.53 5.66 -21.62
N ASN A 221 5.29 6.39 -20.80
CA ASN A 221 5.85 7.69 -21.15
C ASN A 221 7.26 7.87 -20.54
N PRO A 222 8.31 7.40 -21.24
CA PRO A 222 9.68 7.48 -20.75
C PRO A 222 10.20 8.92 -20.69
N SER A 223 9.74 9.82 -21.57
CA SER A 223 10.10 11.25 -21.54
C SER A 223 9.67 11.92 -20.23
N ALA A 224 8.47 11.62 -19.71
CA ALA A 224 8.01 12.10 -18.42
C ALA A 224 8.83 11.55 -17.24
N VAL A 225 9.16 10.27 -17.25
CA VAL A 225 10.05 9.67 -16.25
C VAL A 225 11.42 10.35 -16.29
N ARG A 226 12.02 10.49 -17.48
CA ARG A 226 13.29 11.18 -17.71
C ARG A 226 13.28 12.62 -17.18
N LEU A 227 12.25 13.40 -17.50
CA LEU A 227 12.09 14.79 -17.06
C LEU A 227 12.08 14.93 -15.53
N LEU A 228 11.45 13.99 -14.81
CA LEU A 228 11.45 13.98 -13.34
C LEU A 228 12.84 13.69 -12.77
N PHE A 229 13.64 12.87 -13.45
CA PHE A 229 15.03 12.60 -13.07
C PHE A 229 16.05 13.64 -13.58
N GLN A 230 15.65 14.67 -14.36
CA GLN A 230 16.61 15.70 -14.80
C GLN A 230 17.14 16.58 -13.64
N ASN A 231 16.43 16.65 -12.52
CA ASN A 231 16.82 17.41 -11.32
C ASN A 231 17.54 16.56 -10.26
N THR A 232 17.81 15.28 -10.53
CA THR A 232 18.46 14.36 -9.58
C THR A 232 19.44 13.54 -10.38
N THR A 233 20.73 13.87 -10.27
CA THR A 233 21.79 13.59 -11.25
C THR A 233 21.55 12.34 -12.10
N PHE A 234 21.43 12.54 -13.41
CA PHE A 234 21.23 11.52 -14.44
C PHE A 234 21.92 10.17 -14.18
N ASP A 235 23.16 10.25 -13.73
CA ASP A 235 24.02 9.12 -13.41
C ASP A 235 23.45 8.19 -12.33
N ILE A 236 22.55 8.65 -11.45
CA ILE A 236 21.98 7.88 -10.34
C ILE A 236 21.03 6.81 -10.86
N LEU A 237 19.96 7.22 -11.55
CA LEU A 237 19.03 6.30 -12.20
C LEU A 237 19.79 5.32 -13.11
N TRP A 238 20.84 5.80 -13.75
CA TRP A 238 21.65 5.02 -14.67
C TRP A 238 22.65 4.06 -13.97
N GLN A 239 23.21 4.42 -12.81
CA GLN A 239 24.04 3.55 -11.98
C GLN A 239 23.22 2.53 -11.19
N LEU A 240 21.97 2.85 -10.89
CA LEU A 240 20.96 1.93 -10.35
C LEU A 240 20.43 0.94 -11.41
N LEU A 241 20.63 1.26 -12.70
CA LEU A 241 20.34 0.40 -13.86
C LEU A 241 21.58 -0.39 -14.34
N ARG A 242 22.80 0.08 -14.09
CA ARG A 242 24.05 -0.60 -14.43
C ARG A 242 24.61 -1.40 -13.24
N LYS A 243 25.33 -2.48 -13.55
CA LYS A 243 25.84 -3.48 -12.59
C LYS A 243 27.07 -3.01 -11.77
N SER A 244 27.00 -1.81 -11.18
CA SER A 244 28.14 -1.13 -10.54
C SER A 244 28.23 -1.42 -9.03
N ARG A 245 29.23 -2.22 -8.62
CA ARG A 245 29.55 -2.47 -7.20
C ARG A 245 30.36 -1.33 -6.57
N MET A 246 29.84 -0.10 -6.56
CA MET A 246 30.49 1.06 -5.95
C MET A 246 29.49 1.79 -5.04
N PRO A 247 29.83 2.10 -3.77
CA PRO A 247 29.00 2.96 -2.94
C PRO A 247 29.11 4.41 -3.44
N LEU A 248 27.98 5.11 -3.54
CA LEU A 248 27.89 6.48 -4.03
C LEU A 248 27.19 7.36 -2.99
N SER A 249 27.71 8.56 -2.77
CA SER A 249 27.13 9.57 -1.87
C SER A 249 26.78 10.84 -2.64
N PHE A 250 25.72 11.52 -2.19
CA PHE A 250 25.12 12.67 -2.90
C PHE A 250 25.56 14.03 -2.38
N ASP A 251 26.40 13.98 -1.36
CA ASP A 251 27.28 14.98 -0.79
C ASP A 251 28.42 14.15 -0.15
N PRO A 252 29.68 14.57 -0.13
CA PRO A 252 30.71 13.94 0.71
C PRO A 252 30.32 13.79 2.20
N ASN A 253 29.26 14.46 2.66
CA ASN A 253 28.69 14.35 3.99
C ASN A 253 27.25 13.78 4.05
N ALA A 254 26.58 13.47 2.93
CA ALA A 254 25.26 12.84 2.97
C ALA A 254 25.39 11.31 3.17
N PRO A 255 24.47 10.69 3.95
CA PRO A 255 24.34 9.24 3.95
C PRO A 255 24.02 8.76 2.52
N GLY A 256 24.66 7.67 2.09
CA GLY A 256 24.53 7.18 0.71
C GLY A 256 23.09 6.78 0.37
N GLU A 257 22.65 7.07 -0.86
CA GLU A 257 21.32 6.66 -1.32
C GLU A 257 21.25 5.14 -1.50
N GLU A 258 20.08 4.57 -1.21
CA GLU A 258 19.84 3.14 -1.29
C GLU A 258 19.64 2.68 -2.75
N ASP A 259 20.10 1.47 -3.06
CA ASP A 259 19.96 0.88 -4.39
C ASP A 259 18.48 0.55 -4.68
N LEU A 260 17.88 1.28 -5.61
CA LEU A 260 16.50 1.07 -6.04
C LEU A 260 16.29 -0.30 -6.74
N GLY A 261 17.33 -1.05 -7.07
CA GLY A 261 17.27 -2.41 -7.64
C GLY A 261 16.63 -2.50 -9.04
N LEU A 262 16.43 -1.35 -9.70
CA LEU A 262 15.80 -1.25 -11.03
C LEU A 262 16.61 -2.00 -12.10
N SER A 263 17.95 -2.02 -11.98
CA SER A 263 18.86 -2.84 -12.80
C SER A 263 18.41 -4.28 -12.89
N GLN A 264 18.11 -4.92 -11.76
CA GLN A 264 17.73 -6.32 -11.73
C GLN A 264 16.38 -6.55 -12.42
N LYS A 265 15.39 -5.66 -12.25
CA LYS A 265 14.12 -5.74 -12.98
C LYS A 265 14.24 -5.48 -14.48
N VAL A 266 15.18 -4.63 -14.91
CA VAL A 266 15.48 -4.43 -16.35
C VAL A 266 16.25 -5.62 -16.93
N ASP A 267 17.15 -6.24 -16.16
CA ASP A 267 17.80 -7.50 -16.55
C ASP A 267 16.78 -8.64 -16.69
N ASP A 268 15.86 -8.76 -15.73
CA ASP A 268 14.74 -9.74 -15.73
C ASP A 268 13.68 -9.47 -16.82
N ALA A 269 13.77 -8.34 -17.54
CA ALA A 269 12.89 -8.01 -18.66
C ALA A 269 13.24 -8.75 -19.97
N GLY A 270 14.45 -9.30 -20.07
CA GLY A 270 14.89 -10.02 -21.28
C GLY A 270 15.02 -9.12 -22.52
N LEU A 271 15.43 -7.86 -22.32
CA LEU A 271 15.74 -6.94 -23.42
C LEU A 271 16.98 -7.40 -24.20
N THR A 272 16.95 -7.31 -25.53
CA THR A 272 18.14 -7.47 -26.39
C THR A 272 19.11 -6.29 -26.24
N ASP A 273 20.31 -6.41 -26.79
CA ASP A 273 21.30 -5.32 -26.75
C ASP A 273 20.80 -4.07 -27.50
N GLU A 274 20.04 -4.25 -28.59
CA GLU A 274 19.37 -3.17 -29.32
C GLU A 274 18.28 -2.51 -28.48
N GLU A 275 17.39 -3.29 -27.85
CA GLU A 275 16.30 -2.76 -27.01
C GLU A 275 16.83 -2.07 -25.74
N ARG A 276 17.97 -2.53 -25.21
CA ARG A 276 18.71 -1.84 -24.13
C ARG A 276 19.29 -0.52 -24.64
N LYS A 277 19.82 -0.48 -25.86
CA LYS A 277 20.34 0.74 -26.48
C LYS A 277 19.22 1.74 -26.82
N GLU A 278 18.05 1.28 -27.24
CA GLU A 278 16.84 2.12 -27.32
C GLU A 278 16.55 2.77 -25.97
N LEU A 279 16.51 1.97 -24.89
CA LEU A 279 16.27 2.50 -23.54
C LEU A 279 17.36 3.49 -23.09
N GLU A 280 18.64 3.22 -23.39
CA GLU A 280 19.76 4.15 -23.16
C GLU A 280 19.61 5.47 -23.91
N GLU A 281 19.16 5.44 -25.17
CA GLU A 281 19.01 6.62 -26.01
C GLU A 281 17.79 7.47 -25.63
N VAL A 282 16.63 6.83 -25.38
CA VAL A 282 15.41 7.52 -24.91
C VAL A 282 15.61 8.12 -23.54
N MET A 283 16.22 7.38 -22.61
CA MET A 283 16.48 7.89 -21.27
C MET A 283 17.66 8.87 -21.25
N GLY A 284 18.49 8.91 -22.30
CA GLY A 284 19.75 9.67 -22.41
C GLY A 284 19.69 11.17 -22.13
N PRO A 285 20.86 11.80 -21.84
CA PRO A 285 20.98 13.25 -21.75
C PRO A 285 20.92 13.86 -23.15
N SER A 286 19.70 14.03 -23.66
CA SER A 286 19.44 14.68 -24.94
C SER A 286 19.07 16.16 -24.72
N PRO A 287 19.69 17.12 -25.44
CA PRO A 287 19.30 18.52 -25.33
C PRO A 287 17.83 18.67 -25.71
N VAL A 288 17.06 19.40 -24.89
CA VAL A 288 15.62 19.61 -25.09
C VAL A 288 15.39 20.44 -26.35
N SER A 289 15.32 19.75 -27.49
CA SER A 289 15.16 20.34 -28.81
C SER A 289 13.69 20.33 -29.18
N PHE A 290 13.04 21.48 -29.01
CA PHE A 290 11.67 21.69 -29.47
C PHE A 290 11.59 21.61 -31.00
N GLY A 291 11.38 20.40 -31.55
CA GLY A 291 11.18 20.16 -32.98
C GLY A 291 11.98 19.01 -33.62
N GLY A 292 12.71 18.19 -32.85
CA GLY A 292 13.22 16.91 -33.33
C GLY A 292 12.28 15.76 -32.96
N ASP A 293 12.30 14.66 -33.72
CA ASP A 293 11.65 13.41 -33.31
C ASP A 293 12.26 12.97 -31.96
N GLU A 294 11.46 12.96 -30.88
CA GLU A 294 11.90 12.34 -29.63
C GLU A 294 12.13 10.85 -29.90
N ALA A 295 13.26 10.32 -29.42
CA ALA A 295 13.48 8.88 -29.46
C ALA A 295 12.34 8.21 -28.69
N GLU A 296 11.57 7.35 -29.36
CA GLU A 296 10.53 6.53 -28.73
C GLU A 296 11.01 5.09 -28.61
N LEU A 297 10.70 4.44 -27.48
CA LEU A 297 10.92 3.01 -27.31
C LEU A 297 10.06 2.24 -28.30
N SER A 298 10.62 1.22 -28.95
CA SER A 298 9.85 0.33 -29.82
C SER A 298 8.74 -0.38 -29.03
N LEU A 299 7.67 -0.79 -29.73
CA LEU A 299 6.56 -1.50 -29.10
C LEU A 299 7.03 -2.80 -28.41
N GLY A 300 8.03 -3.48 -28.97
CA GLY A 300 8.66 -4.67 -28.36
C GLY A 300 9.33 -4.33 -27.02
N THR A 301 10.17 -3.30 -26.99
CA THR A 301 10.80 -2.79 -25.76
C THR A 301 9.75 -2.41 -24.72
N ARG A 302 8.69 -1.69 -25.11
CA ARG A 302 7.58 -1.30 -24.20
C ARG A 302 6.83 -2.51 -23.63
N ILE A 303 6.49 -3.50 -24.45
CA ILE A 303 5.83 -4.74 -23.99
C ILE A 303 6.73 -5.52 -23.04
N LYS A 304 8.03 -5.63 -23.30
CA LYS A 304 8.98 -6.29 -22.40
C LYS A 304 9.15 -5.55 -21.08
N LEU A 305 9.30 -4.22 -21.11
CA LEU A 305 9.33 -3.38 -19.90
C LEU A 305 8.04 -3.53 -19.09
N ALA A 306 6.87 -3.46 -19.74
CA ALA A 306 5.58 -3.66 -19.10
C ALA A 306 5.41 -5.06 -18.52
N ARG A 307 5.83 -6.12 -19.22
CA ARG A 307 5.84 -7.49 -18.71
C ARG A 307 6.88 -7.71 -17.62
N ALA A 308 7.96 -6.94 -17.53
CA ALA A 308 8.90 -7.01 -16.41
C ALA A 308 8.35 -6.29 -15.17
N ALA A 309 7.82 -5.08 -15.40
CA ALA A 309 7.12 -4.24 -14.46
C ALA A 309 5.97 -4.99 -13.79
N LEU A 310 4.96 -5.26 -14.60
CA LEU A 310 3.65 -5.76 -14.23
C LEU A 310 3.66 -7.28 -14.16
N GLY A 311 4.60 -7.96 -14.82
CA GLY A 311 4.84 -9.39 -14.61
C GLY A 311 5.62 -9.72 -13.34
N SER A 312 6.02 -8.77 -12.50
CA SER A 312 6.47 -9.10 -11.13
C SER A 312 5.24 -9.23 -10.21
N TYR A 313 4.43 -8.16 -10.15
CA TYR A 313 3.03 -8.17 -9.70
C TYR A 313 2.20 -9.32 -10.30
N ALA A 314 2.52 -9.78 -11.52
CA ALA A 314 1.85 -10.90 -12.18
C ALA A 314 2.58 -12.27 -12.14
N ARG A 315 3.89 -12.38 -11.89
CA ARG A 315 4.54 -13.68 -11.58
C ARG A 315 4.30 -14.11 -10.14
N MET A 316 3.98 -13.15 -9.27
CA MET A 316 3.24 -13.40 -8.04
C MET A 316 1.91 -14.15 -8.30
N GLN A 317 1.44 -14.28 -9.57
CA GLN A 317 0.21 -14.95 -9.98
C GLN A 317 0.31 -16.45 -10.39
N ARG A 318 1.28 -17.26 -9.92
CA ARG A 318 1.36 -18.72 -10.24
C ARG A 318 1.85 -19.59 -9.08
N LEU A 319 1.45 -20.86 -8.90
CA LEU A 319 0.45 -21.74 -9.56
C LEU A 319 -0.69 -22.06 -8.54
N LEU A 320 -1.87 -22.63 -8.83
CA LEU A 320 -2.35 -23.57 -9.87
C LEU A 320 -3.78 -23.22 -10.36
N VAL A 321 -4.36 -24.10 -11.21
CA VAL A 321 -5.71 -24.05 -11.84
C VAL A 321 -5.87 -22.93 -12.89
N GLY A 322 -6.18 -23.33 -14.12
CA GLY A 322 -6.25 -22.41 -15.25
C GLY A 322 -7.61 -21.71 -15.39
N GLN A 323 -7.59 -20.37 -15.43
CA GLN A 323 -8.20 -19.55 -16.48
C GLN A 323 -7.94 -18.05 -16.18
N SER A 324 -7.08 -17.43 -17.01
CA SER A 324 -6.86 -15.99 -17.24
C SER A 324 -6.77 -15.05 -16.01
N GLY A 325 -5.57 -14.50 -15.74
CA GLY A 325 -5.39 -13.20 -15.04
C GLY A 325 -5.95 -13.05 -13.62
N LYS A 326 -5.93 -14.12 -12.80
CA LYS A 326 -6.60 -14.16 -11.48
C LYS A 326 -5.71 -14.67 -10.34
N ARG A 327 -4.73 -13.86 -9.87
CA ARG A 327 -4.18 -14.10 -8.51
C ARG A 327 -3.97 -12.90 -7.60
N TYR A 328 -3.87 -11.66 -8.07
CA TYR A 328 -3.96 -10.52 -7.13
C TYR A 328 -5.30 -10.57 -6.37
N PHE A 329 -6.39 -10.89 -7.09
CA PHE A 329 -7.73 -11.14 -6.55
C PHE A 329 -7.95 -12.58 -6.01
N SER A 330 -6.96 -13.47 -6.09
CA SER A 330 -7.06 -14.79 -5.45
C SER A 330 -6.86 -14.64 -3.96
N LEU A 331 -7.59 -15.44 -3.19
CA LEU A 331 -7.40 -15.54 -1.75
C LEU A 331 -6.20 -16.43 -1.39
N GLU A 332 -5.84 -17.39 -2.25
CA GLU A 332 -4.69 -18.27 -2.01
C GLU A 332 -3.37 -17.46 -2.06
N PRO A 333 -2.58 -17.45 -0.98
CA PRO A 333 -1.30 -16.76 -0.92
C PRO A 333 -0.21 -17.39 -1.80
N THR A 334 0.89 -16.68 -1.92
CA THR A 334 2.17 -17.24 -2.37
C THR A 334 2.77 -18.17 -1.32
N GLU A 335 3.73 -18.99 -1.73
CA GLU A 335 4.52 -19.77 -0.78
C GLU A 335 5.39 -18.90 0.14
N ALA A 336 5.81 -17.72 -0.33
CA ALA A 336 6.62 -16.79 0.47
C ALA A 336 5.81 -16.25 1.65
N GLU A 337 4.62 -15.69 1.38
CA GLU A 337 3.66 -15.29 2.42
C GLU A 337 3.32 -16.45 3.36
N SER A 338 3.06 -17.65 2.81
CA SER A 338 2.74 -18.83 3.62
C SER A 338 3.89 -19.21 4.57
N ARG A 339 5.14 -19.23 4.08
CA ARG A 339 6.33 -19.53 4.89
C ARG A 339 6.56 -18.49 5.97
N GLU A 340 6.37 -17.21 5.64
CA GLU A 340 6.56 -16.11 6.58
C GLU A 340 5.49 -16.11 7.68
N ALA A 341 4.22 -16.34 7.33
CA ALA A 341 3.15 -16.52 8.31
C ALA A 341 3.43 -17.68 9.28
N GLN A 342 3.90 -18.84 8.79
CA GLN A 342 4.30 -19.96 9.64
C GLN A 342 5.49 -19.60 10.56
N ARG A 343 6.48 -18.85 10.05
CA ARG A 343 7.63 -18.37 10.84
C ARG A 343 7.18 -17.44 11.98
N LEU A 344 6.28 -16.49 11.69
CA LEU A 344 5.72 -15.56 12.65
C LEU A 344 4.85 -16.27 13.69
N ALA A 345 3.92 -17.13 13.25
CA ALA A 345 3.07 -17.93 14.12
C ALA A 345 3.89 -18.75 15.12
N LYS A 346 4.94 -19.42 14.65
CA LYS A 346 5.88 -20.17 15.50
C LYS A 346 6.67 -19.27 16.46
N LYS A 347 7.15 -18.10 15.99
CA LYS A 347 7.94 -17.15 16.81
C LYS A 347 7.13 -16.59 17.98
N PHE A 348 5.85 -16.28 17.76
CA PHE A 348 5.00 -15.60 18.73
C PHE A 348 4.00 -16.54 19.45
N GLY A 349 3.89 -17.81 19.02
CA GLY A 349 2.95 -18.79 19.55
C GLY A 349 1.50 -18.47 19.20
N ALA A 350 1.25 -18.01 17.98
CA ALA A 350 -0.07 -17.59 17.51
C ALA A 350 -0.76 -18.68 16.68
N GLY A 351 -2.08 -18.80 16.80
CA GLY A 351 -2.91 -19.67 15.96
C GLY A 351 -3.36 -19.00 14.66
N ALA A 352 -3.26 -17.67 14.58
CA ALA A 352 -3.47 -16.90 13.36
C ALA A 352 -2.41 -15.79 13.21
N VAL A 353 -2.10 -15.45 11.96
CA VAL A 353 -1.30 -14.29 11.56
C VAL A 353 -2.12 -13.50 10.55
N ILE A 354 -2.43 -12.25 10.88
CA ILE A 354 -3.26 -11.35 10.10
C ILE A 354 -2.40 -10.13 9.74
N ILE A 355 -2.25 -9.86 8.44
CA ILE A 355 -1.45 -8.74 7.94
C ILE A 355 -2.22 -7.82 6.98
N GLY A 356 -1.64 -6.66 6.66
CA GLY A 356 -2.07 -5.75 5.60
C GLY A 356 -0.97 -5.57 4.56
N HIS A 357 -0.65 -4.32 4.22
CA HIS A 357 0.53 -3.84 3.48
C HIS A 357 0.60 -4.22 1.99
N THR A 358 0.19 -5.43 1.61
CA THR A 358 0.18 -5.88 0.20
C THR A 358 -1.06 -5.45 -0.59
N HIS A 359 -1.98 -4.74 0.06
CA HIS A 359 -3.32 -4.34 -0.40
C HIS A 359 -4.25 -5.50 -0.82
N ALA A 360 -3.78 -6.75 -0.76
CA ALA A 360 -4.38 -7.88 -1.45
C ALA A 360 -4.98 -8.89 -0.47
N ALA A 361 -6.29 -9.12 -0.54
CA ALA A 361 -6.97 -10.03 0.37
C ALA A 361 -6.44 -11.48 0.24
N ARG A 362 -6.09 -12.10 1.36
CA ARG A 362 -5.56 -13.47 1.43
C ARG A 362 -6.23 -14.30 2.51
N TRP A 363 -6.26 -15.60 2.29
CA TRP A 363 -6.75 -16.60 3.23
C TRP A 363 -6.11 -17.96 2.99
N LYS A 364 -5.49 -18.54 4.02
CA LYS A 364 -5.04 -19.93 4.02
C LYS A 364 -4.95 -20.48 5.42
N GLN A 365 -5.49 -21.66 5.65
CA GLN A 365 -5.22 -22.44 6.86
C GLN A 365 -4.30 -23.61 6.51
N ASP A 366 -3.15 -23.70 7.16
CA ASP A 366 -2.15 -24.74 6.92
C ASP A 366 -1.37 -25.05 8.20
N ALA A 367 -1.01 -26.32 8.41
CA ALA A 367 -0.28 -26.81 9.60
C ALA A 367 -0.84 -26.35 10.97
N GLY A 368 -2.15 -26.07 11.05
CA GLY A 368 -2.81 -25.57 12.28
C GLY A 368 -2.74 -24.05 12.49
N VAL A 369 -2.14 -23.30 11.56
CA VAL A 369 -2.05 -21.83 11.55
C VAL A 369 -2.96 -21.26 10.47
N LEU A 370 -3.68 -20.19 10.80
CA LEU A 370 -4.37 -19.35 9.83
C LEU A 370 -3.46 -18.20 9.38
N TYR A 371 -3.24 -18.05 8.09
CA TYR A 371 -2.79 -16.80 7.47
C TYR A 371 -3.97 -16.07 6.84
N ALA A 372 -4.10 -14.78 7.12
CA ALA A 372 -5.00 -13.90 6.40
C ALA A 372 -4.32 -12.55 6.08
N ASN A 373 -4.72 -11.95 4.97
CA ASN A 373 -4.47 -10.54 4.68
C ASN A 373 -5.82 -9.85 4.56
N SER A 374 -6.04 -8.75 5.27
CA SER A 374 -7.32 -8.01 5.27
C SER A 374 -7.66 -7.38 3.92
N GLY A 375 -6.71 -7.26 3.00
CA GLY A 375 -6.88 -6.58 1.72
C GLY A 375 -6.87 -5.07 1.91
N SER A 376 -7.70 -4.33 1.18
CA SER A 376 -7.63 -2.87 1.11
C SER A 376 -8.97 -2.25 0.73
N TRP A 377 -9.09 -0.92 0.93
CA TRP A 377 -10.26 -0.13 0.54
C TRP A 377 -9.95 0.92 -0.54
N ILE A 378 -8.87 0.70 -1.30
CA ILE A 378 -8.45 1.51 -2.44
C ILE A 378 -9.05 1.05 -3.77
N TRP A 379 -8.84 1.85 -4.81
CA TRP A 379 -9.03 1.46 -6.21
C TRP A 379 -7.94 0.46 -6.64
N LEU A 380 -8.35 -0.62 -7.29
CA LEU A 380 -7.46 -1.65 -7.82
C LEU A 380 -7.52 -1.62 -9.35
N MET A 381 -6.38 -1.75 -10.03
CA MET A 381 -6.34 -1.83 -11.50
C MET A 381 -6.17 -3.27 -11.95
N ARG A 382 -7.05 -3.77 -12.83
CA ARG A 382 -6.87 -5.10 -13.43
C ARG A 382 -5.82 -5.03 -14.54
N LEU A 383 -4.83 -5.91 -14.46
CA LEU A 383 -3.75 -6.04 -15.46
C LEU A 383 -4.01 -7.23 -16.39
N PRO A 384 -3.44 -7.25 -17.62
CA PRO A 384 -3.42 -8.44 -18.46
C PRO A 384 -2.70 -9.61 -17.77
N SER A 385 -3.02 -10.85 -18.18
CA SER A 385 -2.26 -12.04 -17.71
C SER A 385 -0.81 -11.93 -18.18
N PRO A 386 0.20 -12.35 -17.40
CA PRO A 386 1.59 -12.34 -17.87
C PRO A 386 1.79 -13.28 -19.08
N GLU A 387 0.95 -14.31 -19.21
CA GLU A 387 0.87 -15.20 -20.37
C GLU A 387 -0.07 -14.71 -21.48
N ALA A 388 -0.67 -13.51 -21.36
CA ALA A 388 -1.51 -12.94 -22.42
C ALA A 388 -0.64 -12.59 -23.66
N PRO A 389 -1.19 -12.72 -24.89
CA PRO A 389 -0.51 -12.34 -26.12
C PRO A 389 0.05 -10.90 -26.10
N ASP A 390 1.05 -10.67 -26.95
CA ASP A 390 1.69 -9.35 -27.10
C ASP A 390 0.70 -8.26 -27.52
N SER A 391 -0.36 -8.62 -28.27
CA SER A 391 -1.48 -7.73 -28.61
C SER A 391 -2.20 -7.19 -27.38
N ASP A 392 -2.53 -8.06 -26.42
CA ASP A 392 -3.31 -7.70 -25.23
C ASP A 392 -2.51 -6.74 -24.33
N TRP A 393 -1.18 -6.92 -24.29
CA TRP A 393 -0.26 -6.00 -23.62
C TRP A 393 -0.07 -4.69 -24.39
N ALA A 394 -0.03 -4.73 -25.73
CA ALA A 394 0.04 -3.53 -26.58
C ALA A 394 -1.20 -2.64 -26.42
N ASP A 395 -2.40 -3.22 -26.54
CA ASP A 395 -3.67 -2.51 -26.44
C ASP A 395 -3.85 -1.89 -25.04
N PHE A 396 -3.47 -2.64 -23.99
CA PHE A 396 -3.48 -2.12 -22.60
C PHE A 396 -2.51 -0.96 -22.40
N LEU A 397 -1.30 -1.02 -22.97
CA LEU A 397 -0.32 0.07 -22.87
C LEU A 397 -0.75 1.31 -23.66
N GLU A 398 -1.40 1.14 -24.81
CA GLU A 398 -1.92 2.25 -25.61
C GLU A 398 -3.11 2.93 -24.91
N GLU A 399 -3.93 2.18 -24.18
CA GLU A 399 -4.93 2.76 -23.28
C GLU A 399 -4.28 3.56 -22.15
N LEU A 400 -3.21 3.07 -21.50
CA LEU A 400 -2.50 3.84 -20.48
C LEU A 400 -1.77 5.07 -21.05
N ARG A 401 -1.30 5.03 -22.31
CA ARG A 401 -0.70 6.18 -23.01
C ARG A 401 -1.73 7.26 -23.33
N THR A 402 -2.89 6.86 -23.83
CA THR A 402 -3.93 7.80 -24.25
C THR A 402 -4.80 8.28 -23.08
N ASN A 403 -5.01 7.44 -22.05
CA ASN A 403 -5.82 7.69 -20.86
C ASN A 403 -5.02 7.47 -19.54
N PRO A 404 -3.89 8.17 -19.32
CA PRO A 404 -3.04 7.95 -18.14
C PRO A 404 -3.76 8.27 -16.80
N GLY A 405 -4.77 9.15 -16.84
CA GLY A 405 -5.60 9.52 -15.70
C GLY A 405 -6.65 8.46 -15.32
N LEU A 406 -6.82 7.42 -16.15
CA LEU A 406 -7.86 6.40 -16.01
C LEU A 406 -9.28 7.01 -15.94
N GLU A 407 -9.59 7.97 -16.83
CA GLU A 407 -10.91 8.58 -16.94
C GLU A 407 -11.98 7.49 -17.20
N PRO A 408 -13.00 7.31 -16.34
CA PRO A 408 -13.90 6.15 -16.39
C PRO A 408 -14.64 5.96 -17.73
N GLN A 409 -14.93 7.05 -18.44
CA GLN A 409 -15.63 7.04 -19.73
C GLN A 409 -14.75 6.53 -20.88
N ARG A 410 -13.44 6.37 -20.65
CA ARG A 410 -12.44 5.99 -21.65
C ARG A 410 -11.73 4.67 -21.30
N GLN A 411 -12.01 4.07 -20.16
CA GLN A 411 -11.47 2.75 -19.79
C GLN A 411 -12.11 1.65 -20.64
N GLN A 412 -11.30 0.79 -21.27
CA GLN A 412 -11.73 -0.42 -21.99
C GLN A 412 -11.07 -1.67 -21.41
N LEU A 413 -9.78 -1.59 -21.11
CA LEU A 413 -8.91 -2.66 -20.62
C LEU A 413 -8.34 -2.34 -19.23
N ALA A 414 -7.91 -1.10 -18.98
CA ALA A 414 -7.32 -0.64 -17.72
C ALA A 414 -8.40 -0.31 -16.68
N LYS A 415 -9.27 -1.30 -16.41
CA LYS A 415 -10.44 -1.12 -15.55
C LYS A 415 -10.07 -1.00 -14.09
N LEU A 416 -10.70 -0.02 -13.44
CA LEU A 416 -10.70 0.12 -11.99
C LEU A 416 -11.78 -0.76 -11.37
N GLU A 417 -11.41 -1.46 -10.31
CA GLU A 417 -12.27 -2.32 -9.51
C GLU A 417 -12.05 -2.03 -8.02
N THR A 418 -13.00 -2.45 -7.17
CA THR A 418 -12.87 -2.39 -5.71
C THR A 418 -13.18 -3.75 -5.11
N ARG A 419 -12.60 -4.02 -3.94
CA ARG A 419 -12.92 -5.21 -3.16
C ARG A 419 -12.77 -4.93 -1.67
N PHE A 420 -13.83 -4.41 -1.07
CA PHE A 420 -13.82 -3.93 0.31
C PHE A 420 -13.81 -5.09 1.32
N THR A 421 -12.61 -5.53 1.71
CA THR A 421 -12.44 -6.68 2.61
C THR A 421 -12.02 -6.30 4.03
N ALA A 422 -12.29 -7.22 4.96
CA ALA A 422 -11.85 -7.15 6.35
C ALA A 422 -11.67 -8.57 6.90
N VAL A 423 -10.95 -8.73 8.01
CA VAL A 423 -10.98 -9.98 8.79
C VAL A 423 -11.86 -9.79 10.02
N SER A 424 -12.89 -10.62 10.19
CA SER A 424 -13.68 -10.69 11.41
C SER A 424 -13.18 -11.81 12.33
N ALA A 425 -13.18 -11.56 13.64
CA ALA A 425 -12.85 -12.53 14.67
C ALA A 425 -13.84 -12.43 15.84
N GLU A 426 -14.46 -13.55 16.22
CA GLU A 426 -15.45 -13.64 17.28
C GLU A 426 -15.16 -14.86 18.17
N PRO A 427 -15.37 -14.81 19.50
CA PRO A 427 -15.25 -16.00 20.36
C PRO A 427 -16.17 -17.13 19.87
N HIS A 428 -15.60 -18.30 19.62
CA HIS A 428 -16.35 -19.48 19.20
C HIS A 428 -17.02 -20.14 20.43
N PRO A 429 -18.28 -20.61 20.35
CA PRO A 429 -18.97 -21.24 21.49
C PRO A 429 -18.20 -22.41 22.12
N ASP A 430 -17.57 -23.25 21.28
CA ASP A 430 -16.73 -24.38 21.72
C ASP A 430 -15.31 -23.98 22.20
N GLY A 431 -15.00 -22.68 22.29
CA GLY A 431 -13.67 -22.13 22.64
C GLY A 431 -12.77 -21.79 21.44
N GLY A 432 -11.88 -20.81 21.61
CA GLY A 432 -11.10 -20.21 20.53
C GLY A 432 -11.89 -19.12 19.78
N ALA A 433 -11.52 -18.84 18.53
CA ALA A 433 -12.17 -17.83 17.70
C ALA A 433 -12.73 -18.42 16.40
N ALA A 434 -13.94 -18.01 16.04
CA ALA A 434 -14.40 -18.03 14.65
C ALA A 434 -13.74 -16.84 13.94
N VAL A 435 -12.92 -17.11 12.94
CA VAL A 435 -12.26 -16.08 12.13
C VAL A 435 -12.74 -16.20 10.69
N SER A 436 -13.04 -15.08 10.05
CA SER A 436 -13.44 -15.05 8.63
C SER A 436 -12.77 -13.91 7.89
N LEU A 437 -12.34 -14.15 6.64
CA LEU A 437 -12.18 -13.08 5.68
C LEU A 437 -13.56 -12.75 5.13
N VAL A 438 -13.94 -11.47 5.19
CA VAL A 438 -15.26 -10.99 4.75
C VAL A 438 -15.12 -9.89 3.70
N GLU A 439 -16.15 -9.73 2.88
CA GLU A 439 -16.29 -8.69 1.87
C GLU A 439 -17.57 -7.89 2.15
N TRP A 440 -17.46 -6.56 2.17
CA TRP A 440 -18.61 -5.67 2.23
C TRP A 440 -19.17 -5.46 0.82
N ILE A 441 -20.48 -5.65 0.66
CA ILE A 441 -21.20 -5.50 -0.62
C ILE A 441 -22.03 -4.20 -0.55
N PRO A 442 -21.55 -3.06 -1.08
CA PRO A 442 -22.21 -1.77 -0.88
C PRO A 442 -23.61 -1.68 -1.48
N SER A 443 -23.87 -2.40 -2.58
CA SER A 443 -25.17 -2.45 -3.26
C SER A 443 -26.26 -3.16 -2.45
N GLU A 444 -25.88 -3.94 -1.45
CA GLU A 444 -26.80 -4.74 -0.62
C GLU A 444 -26.75 -4.32 0.86
N GLY A 445 -25.71 -3.60 1.30
CA GLY A 445 -25.52 -3.24 2.69
C GLY A 445 -25.21 -4.43 3.60
N VAL A 446 -24.56 -5.48 3.06
CA VAL A 446 -24.27 -6.73 3.78
C VAL A 446 -22.79 -7.10 3.78
N ILE A 447 -22.37 -7.76 4.86
CA ILE A 447 -21.07 -8.42 4.99
C ILE A 447 -21.23 -9.87 4.51
N ARG A 448 -20.44 -10.30 3.53
CA ARG A 448 -20.40 -11.68 3.04
C ARG A 448 -19.10 -12.38 3.48
N PRO A 449 -19.15 -13.58 4.09
CA PRO A 449 -17.94 -14.36 4.32
C PRO A 449 -17.38 -14.88 2.99
N LEU A 450 -16.10 -14.64 2.75
CA LEU A 450 -15.35 -15.22 1.64
C LEU A 450 -14.73 -16.56 2.02
N ALA A 451 -14.26 -16.66 3.26
CA ALA A 451 -13.77 -17.88 3.88
C ALA A 451 -13.86 -17.75 5.41
N THR A 452 -14.09 -18.87 6.10
CA THR A 452 -14.24 -18.94 7.55
C THR A 452 -13.52 -20.17 8.08
N THR A 453 -12.88 -20.04 9.25
CA THR A 453 -12.37 -21.18 10.01
C THR A 453 -12.44 -20.92 11.51
N ARG A 454 -12.23 -21.97 12.29
CA ARG A 454 -12.01 -21.88 13.74
C ARG A 454 -10.52 -21.91 14.03
N VAL A 455 -10.03 -20.89 14.71
CA VAL A 455 -8.71 -20.88 15.35
C VAL A 455 -8.88 -21.40 16.76
N SER A 456 -8.21 -22.50 17.10
CA SER A 456 -8.31 -23.10 18.43
C SER A 456 -7.79 -22.15 19.51
N ALA A 457 -8.32 -22.30 20.72
CA ALA A 457 -7.67 -21.69 21.89
C ALA A 457 -6.27 -22.28 22.08
N THR A 458 -5.30 -21.46 22.49
CA THR A 458 -3.99 -21.96 22.91
C THR A 458 -4.09 -22.60 24.28
N ALA A 459 -3.50 -23.78 24.42
CA ALA A 459 -3.44 -24.55 25.67
C ALA A 459 -2.45 -23.97 26.69
#